data_AF-A0A2U1YTE2-F1
#
_entry.id   AF-A0A2U1YTE2-F1
#
_cell.length_a   1.000
_cell.length_b   1.000
_cell.length_c   1.000
_cell.angle_alpha   90.00
_cell.angle_beta   90.00
_cell.angle_gamma   90.00
#
_symmetry.space_group_name_H-M   'P 1'
#
loop_
_entity.id
_entity.type
_entity.pdbx_description
1 polymer ?
#
loop_
_entity_poly.entity_id
_entity_poly.type
_entity_poly.pdbx_seq_one_letter_code
_entity_poly.pdbx_strand_id
1 'polypeptide(L)'
;MRSLTGIVALAAYTATIPAANWLIGNAGTVCVPQGPCLIPVAPGLMAPSGVLMVGLALVLRDLVQHQLGKGWAVAAILFGALLSGLLAPGPLVVASATAFLLSELADFAVYAPLQRRRLMLAVALSGVAGAVVDSGVFLWLAFGDLSFIAGQVVGKLWMTAAAMPVIAMARPLFAREAAQ
;
A
#
# COMPACT_ATOMS: atom_id res chain seq x y z
N MET A 1 -13.63 17.53 -15.65
CA MET A 1 -12.82 18.13 -14.56
C MET A 1 -12.33 16.99 -13.67
N ARG A 2 -11.10 17.02 -13.15
CA ARG A 2 -10.61 15.95 -12.26
C ARG A 2 -11.32 16.08 -10.91
N SER A 3 -11.77 14.98 -10.30
CA SER A 3 -12.45 15.05 -9.00
C SER A 3 -11.44 15.45 -7.92
N LEU A 4 -11.84 16.38 -7.05
CA LEU A 4 -11.04 16.80 -5.89
C LEU A 4 -10.63 15.58 -5.06
N THR A 5 -11.56 14.65 -4.88
CA THR A 5 -11.37 13.38 -4.19
C THR A 5 -10.21 12.56 -4.78
N GLY A 6 -10.09 12.48 -6.11
CA GLY A 6 -8.98 11.78 -6.76
C GLY A 6 -7.62 12.45 -6.54
N ILE A 7 -7.57 13.78 -6.54
CA ILE A 7 -6.33 14.53 -6.28
C ILE A 7 -5.89 14.36 -4.82
N VAL A 8 -6.84 14.44 -3.88
CA VAL A 8 -6.57 14.19 -2.45
C VAL A 8 -6.07 12.76 -2.24
N ALA A 9 -6.69 11.77 -2.89
CA ALA A 9 -6.23 10.38 -2.84
C ALA A 9 -4.80 10.21 -3.37
N LEU A 10 -4.45 10.88 -4.47
CA LEU A 10 -3.10 10.84 -5.05
C LEU A 10 -2.06 11.47 -4.12
N ALA A 11 -2.39 12.61 -3.52
CA ALA A 11 -1.51 13.26 -2.55
C ALA A 11 -1.31 12.39 -1.31
N ALA A 12 -2.40 11.82 -0.77
CA ALA A 12 -2.36 10.90 0.36
C ALA A 12 -1.55 9.64 0.04
N TYR A 13 -1.75 9.04 -1.14
CA TYR A 13 -0.98 7.89 -1.63
C TYR A 13 0.50 8.21 -1.67
N THR A 14 0.87 9.36 -2.24
CA THR A 14 2.27 9.77 -2.33
C THR A 14 2.87 9.99 -0.94
N ALA A 15 2.09 10.53 0.00
CA ALA A 15 2.52 10.81 1.36
C ALA A 15 2.72 9.55 2.22
N THR A 16 2.09 8.42 1.88
CA THR A 16 2.32 7.17 2.63
C THR A 16 3.76 6.68 2.53
N ILE A 17 4.45 6.98 1.43
CA ILE A 17 5.82 6.51 1.16
C ILE A 17 6.86 7.15 2.10
N PRO A 18 6.98 8.49 2.21
CA PRO A 18 7.84 9.11 3.22
C PRO A 18 7.37 8.82 4.65
N ALA A 19 6.05 8.75 4.88
CA ALA A 19 5.53 8.38 6.19
C ALA A 19 5.93 6.96 6.61
N ALA A 20 5.91 5.99 5.70
CA ALA A 20 6.34 4.62 5.94
C ALA A 20 7.81 4.57 6.36
N ASN A 21 8.68 5.23 5.59
CA ASN A 21 10.12 5.28 5.89
C ASN A 21 10.40 5.97 7.24
N TRP A 22 9.70 7.07 7.52
CA TRP A 22 9.85 7.75 8.81
C TRP A 22 9.38 6.88 9.98
N LEU A 23 8.23 6.21 9.87
CA LEU A 23 7.72 5.32 10.92
C LEU A 23 8.71 4.19 11.21
N ILE A 24 9.24 3.54 10.18
CA ILE A 24 10.21 2.44 10.32
C ILE A 24 11.43 2.88 11.12
N GLY A 25 11.87 4.13 10.99
CA GLY A 25 13.05 4.63 11.72
C GLY A 25 12.77 5.22 13.10
N ASN A 26 11.53 5.64 13.41
CA ASN A 26 11.27 6.54 14.54
C ASN A 26 10.16 6.11 15.49
N ALA A 27 9.23 5.26 15.06
CA ALA A 27 8.05 4.95 15.87
C ALA A 27 7.63 3.48 15.78
N GLY A 28 7.45 2.87 16.94
CA GLY A 28 6.97 1.51 17.12
C GLY A 28 6.87 1.19 18.60
N THR A 29 6.30 0.02 18.93
CA THR A 29 6.28 -0.47 20.31
C THR A 29 7.66 -0.97 20.75
N VAL A 30 8.47 -1.45 19.80
CA VAL A 30 9.83 -1.92 20.03
C VAL A 30 10.71 -1.43 18.89
N CYS A 31 11.77 -0.67 19.18
CA CYS A 31 12.74 -0.24 18.18
C CYS A 31 14.06 -0.97 18.37
N VAL A 32 14.48 -1.72 17.35
CA VAL A 32 15.72 -2.50 17.37
C VAL A 32 16.90 -1.54 17.18
N PRO A 33 17.98 -1.62 17.99
CA PRO A 33 19.18 -0.81 17.76
C PRO A 33 19.72 -1.02 16.34
N GLN A 34 19.92 0.07 15.60
CA GLN A 34 20.32 0.06 14.17
C GLN A 34 19.39 -0.77 13.26
N GLY A 35 18.13 -0.96 13.67
CA GLY A 35 17.13 -1.71 12.93
C GLY A 35 15.79 -0.97 12.88
N PRO A 36 14.73 -1.63 12.38
CA PRO A 36 13.41 -1.04 12.28
C PRO A 36 12.71 -0.94 13.64
N CYS A 37 11.85 0.06 13.77
CA CYS A 37 10.78 0.10 14.75
C CYS A 37 9.64 -0.83 14.35
N LEU A 38 9.23 -1.67 15.28
CA LEU A 38 8.25 -2.73 15.11
C LEU A 38 6.97 -2.42 15.87
N ILE A 39 5.86 -2.94 15.35
CA ILE A 39 4.55 -2.92 16.01
C ILE A 39 3.96 -4.34 16.04
N PRO A 40 3.13 -4.67 17.03
CA PRO A 40 2.37 -5.91 17.03
C PRO A 40 1.26 -5.81 15.98
N VAL A 41 1.12 -6.84 15.17
CA VAL A 41 0.06 -6.94 14.16
C VAL A 41 -0.91 -8.09 14.42
N ALA A 42 -0.49 -9.08 15.21
CA ALA A 42 -1.31 -10.15 15.74
C ALA A 42 -0.57 -10.82 16.91
N PRO A 43 -1.23 -11.67 17.72
CA PRO A 43 -0.54 -12.40 18.79
C PRO A 43 0.68 -13.18 18.24
N GLY A 44 1.87 -12.86 18.75
CA GLY A 44 3.13 -13.47 18.31
C GLY A 44 3.67 -12.97 16.97
N LEU A 45 3.01 -12.02 16.30
CA LEU A 45 3.47 -11.44 15.04
C LEU A 45 3.82 -9.95 15.21
N MET A 46 5.08 -9.64 14.90
CA MET A 46 5.60 -8.29 14.82
C MET A 46 5.91 -7.94 13.37
N ALA A 47 5.76 -6.67 13.01
CA ALA A 47 6.13 -6.16 11.69
C ALA A 47 6.70 -4.74 11.80
N PRO A 48 7.53 -4.29 10.84
CA PRO A 48 7.97 -2.90 10.79
C PRO A 48 6.78 -1.94 10.80
N SER A 49 6.84 -0.87 11.57
CA SER A 49 5.72 0.07 11.74
C SER A 49 5.21 0.68 10.43
N GLY A 50 6.09 0.85 9.44
CA GLY A 50 5.72 1.32 8.10
C GLY A 50 4.77 0.41 7.33
N VAL A 51 4.56 -0.85 7.73
CA VAL A 51 3.64 -1.76 7.03
C VAL A 51 2.21 -1.24 6.96
N LEU A 52 1.78 -0.44 7.95
CA LEU A 52 0.47 0.20 7.92
C LEU A 52 0.40 1.20 6.77
N MET A 53 1.41 2.05 6.59
CA MET A 53 1.42 3.01 5.49
C MET A 53 1.51 2.32 4.13
N VAL A 54 2.24 1.22 4.02
CA VAL A 54 2.27 0.39 2.79
C VAL A 54 0.89 -0.21 2.51
N GLY A 55 0.21 -0.77 3.51
CA GLY A 55 -1.15 -1.27 3.36
C GLY A 55 -2.16 -0.18 2.96
N LEU A 56 -1.99 1.02 3.51
CA LEU A 56 -2.80 2.19 3.14
C LEU A 56 -2.52 2.63 1.69
N ALA A 57 -1.27 2.53 1.23
CA ALA A 57 -0.89 2.87 -0.15
C ALA A 57 -1.69 2.03 -1.16
N LEU A 58 -1.80 0.71 -0.95
CA LEU A 58 -2.56 -0.20 -1.82
C LEU A 58 -4.01 0.28 -2.03
N VAL A 59 -4.69 0.60 -0.92
CA VAL A 59 -6.07 1.08 -0.93
C VAL A 59 -6.19 2.47 -1.58
N LEU A 60 -5.26 3.39 -1.28
CA LEU A 60 -5.30 4.72 -1.85
C LEU A 60 -5.01 4.70 -3.35
N ARG A 61 -4.16 3.80 -3.83
CA ARG A 61 -3.93 3.59 -5.26
C ARG A 61 -5.20 3.10 -5.95
N ASP A 62 -5.95 2.19 -5.33
CA ASP A 62 -7.26 1.77 -5.86
C ASP A 62 -8.19 2.97 -6.04
N LEU A 63 -8.23 3.88 -5.06
CA LEU A 63 -9.02 5.10 -5.13
C LEU A 63 -8.53 6.06 -6.21
N VAL A 64 -7.21 6.23 -6.37
CA VAL A 64 -6.61 7.00 -7.48
C VAL A 64 -7.02 6.41 -8.82
N GLN A 65 -6.94 5.09 -8.98
CA GLN A 65 -7.35 4.41 -10.19
C GLN A 65 -8.85 4.56 -10.48
N HIS A 66 -9.67 4.50 -9.43
CA HIS A 66 -11.12 4.64 -9.53
C HIS A 66 -11.54 6.05 -9.96
N GLN A 67 -10.95 7.08 -9.34
CA GLN A 67 -11.36 8.48 -9.50
C GLN A 67 -10.65 9.19 -10.65
N LEU A 68 -9.37 8.91 -10.89
CA LEU A 68 -8.55 9.58 -11.90
C LEU A 68 -8.24 8.69 -13.12
N GLY A 69 -8.48 7.38 -13.02
CA GLY A 69 -8.29 6.43 -14.10
C GLY A 69 -6.91 5.76 -14.12
N LYS A 70 -6.77 4.78 -15.03
CA LYS A 70 -5.61 3.90 -15.10
C LYS A 70 -4.28 4.62 -15.37
N GLY A 71 -4.28 5.65 -16.21
CA GLY A 71 -3.05 6.39 -16.53
C GLY A 71 -2.47 7.09 -15.31
N TRP A 72 -3.32 7.67 -14.46
CA TRP A 72 -2.92 8.28 -13.20
C TRP A 72 -2.40 7.26 -12.20
N ALA A 73 -3.06 6.10 -12.11
CA ALA A 73 -2.57 5.01 -11.27
C ALA A 73 -1.17 4.55 -11.71
N VAL A 74 -0.95 4.27 -12.99
CA VAL A 74 0.39 3.86 -13.49
C VAL A 74 1.44 4.93 -13.23
N ALA A 75 1.14 6.21 -13.46
CA ALA A 75 2.06 7.30 -13.16
C ALA A 75 2.38 7.38 -11.66
N ALA A 76 1.38 7.23 -10.79
CA ALA A 76 1.55 7.20 -9.34
C ALA A 76 2.43 6.03 -8.90
N ILE A 77 2.24 4.84 -9.48
CA ILE A 77 3.05 3.64 -9.20
C ILE A 77 4.51 3.88 -9.57
N LEU A 78 4.79 4.40 -10.77
CA LEU A 78 6.16 4.67 -11.22
C LEU A 78 6.84 5.73 -10.35
N PHE A 79 6.12 6.81 -10.04
CA PHE A 79 6.63 7.86 -9.17
C PHE A 79 6.83 7.35 -7.74
N GLY A 80 5.91 6.53 -7.23
CA GLY A 80 5.99 5.94 -5.90
C GLY A 80 7.13 4.95 -5.78
N ALA A 81 7.40 4.15 -6.81
CA ALA A 81 8.55 3.24 -6.85
C ALA A 81 9.87 4.01 -6.81
N LEU A 82 9.97 5.09 -7.58
CA LEU A 82 11.12 6.00 -7.53
C LEU A 82 11.30 6.59 -6.13
N LEU A 83 10.23 7.11 -5.54
CA LEU A 83 10.26 7.72 -4.20
C LEU A 83 10.60 6.70 -3.11
N SER A 84 10.05 5.48 -3.21
CA SER A 84 10.34 4.36 -2.30
C SER A 84 11.82 4.00 -2.32
N GLY A 85 12.43 3.94 -3.52
CA GLY A 85 13.87 3.73 -3.67
C GLY A 85 14.69 4.88 -3.11
N LEU A 86 14.34 6.14 -3.40
CA LEU A 86 15.09 7.31 -2.96
C LEU A 86 15.07 7.52 -1.43
N LEU A 87 13.99 7.10 -0.77
CA LEU A 87 13.82 7.27 0.68
C LEU A 87 14.26 6.04 1.48
N ALA A 88 14.50 4.92 0.83
CA ALA A 88 14.99 3.72 1.48
C ALA A 88 16.47 3.87 1.90
N PRO A 89 16.88 3.24 3.01
CA PRO A 89 18.30 3.10 3.34
C PRO A 89 19.08 2.43 2.19
N GLY A 90 20.33 2.84 1.96
CA GLY A 90 21.15 2.39 0.82
C GLY A 90 21.09 0.88 0.50
N PRO A 91 21.27 -0.02 1.48
CA PRO A 91 21.18 -1.47 1.25
C PRO A 91 19.79 -1.97 0.81
N LEU A 92 18.73 -1.22 1.11
CA LEU A 92 17.34 -1.61 0.86
C LEU A 92 16.74 -0.95 -0.38
N VAL A 93 17.45 -0.03 -1.06
CA VAL A 93 16.93 0.73 -2.21
C VAL A 93 16.31 -0.17 -3.28
N VAL A 94 17.05 -1.19 -3.71
CA VAL A 94 16.60 -2.12 -4.76
C VAL A 94 15.41 -2.94 -4.28
N ALA A 95 15.45 -3.44 -3.04
CA ALA A 95 14.37 -4.22 -2.46
C ALA A 95 13.09 -3.39 -2.33
N SER A 96 13.16 -2.18 -1.77
CA SER A 96 12.03 -1.27 -1.58
C SER A 96 11.40 -0.81 -2.89
N ALA A 97 12.21 -0.39 -3.87
CA ALA A 97 11.70 0.07 -5.16
C ALA A 97 11.05 -1.08 -5.94
N THR A 98 11.69 -2.26 -5.96
CA THR A 98 11.19 -3.42 -6.71
C THR A 98 9.93 -4.00 -6.05
N ALA A 99 9.93 -4.15 -4.72
CA ALA A 99 8.77 -4.64 -3.99
C ALA A 99 7.56 -3.72 -4.18
N PHE A 100 7.74 -2.41 -4.00
CA PHE A 100 6.68 -1.42 -4.20
C PHE A 100 6.12 -1.47 -5.63
N LEU A 101 7.01 -1.45 -6.63
CA LEU A 101 6.61 -1.47 -8.03
C LEU A 101 5.81 -2.73 -8.37
N LEU A 102 6.33 -3.92 -8.03
CA LEU A 102 5.68 -5.19 -8.35
C LEU A 102 4.39 -5.39 -7.57
N SER A 103 4.38 -4.98 -6.30
CA SER A 103 3.19 -5.00 -5.43
C SER A 103 2.06 -4.18 -6.04
N GLU A 104 2.33 -2.92 -6.37
CA GLU A 104 1.31 -2.03 -6.88
C GLU A 104 0.85 -2.43 -8.28
N LEU A 105 1.73 -2.98 -9.12
CA LEU A 105 1.33 -3.53 -10.41
C LEU A 105 0.47 -4.80 -10.25
N ALA A 106 0.78 -5.66 -9.30
CA ALA A 106 -0.01 -6.86 -9.00
C ALA A 106 -1.41 -6.48 -8.51
N ASP A 107 -1.47 -5.54 -7.56
CA ASP A 107 -2.72 -5.01 -7.05
C ASP A 107 -3.50 -4.32 -8.21
N PHE A 108 -2.87 -3.51 -9.06
CA PHE A 108 -3.50 -2.89 -10.23
C PHE A 108 -4.11 -3.92 -11.17
N ALA A 109 -3.38 -4.99 -11.47
CA ALA A 109 -3.82 -6.05 -12.35
C ALA A 109 -5.05 -6.80 -11.80
N VAL A 110 -5.12 -7.00 -10.48
CA VAL A 110 -6.24 -7.65 -9.82
C VAL A 110 -7.44 -6.70 -9.68
N TYR A 111 -7.21 -5.44 -9.30
CA TYR A 111 -8.27 -4.46 -9.07
C TYR A 111 -8.98 -4.06 -10.37
N ALA A 112 -8.23 -3.81 -11.44
CA ALA A 112 -8.73 -3.25 -12.69
C ALA A 112 -9.93 -3.98 -13.33
N PRO A 113 -9.96 -5.33 -13.43
CA PRO A 113 -11.11 -6.05 -13.97
C PRO A 113 -12.29 -6.13 -12.99
N LEU A 114 -12.05 -6.16 -11.69
CA LEU A 114 -13.10 -6.41 -10.68
C LEU A 114 -13.87 -5.14 -10.28
N GLN A 115 -13.22 -3.97 -10.28
CA GLN A 115 -13.78 -2.71 -9.75
C GLN A 115 -15.13 -2.31 -10.37
N ARG A 116 -15.40 -2.67 -11.63
CA ARG A 116 -16.63 -2.30 -12.34
C ARG A 116 -17.88 -3.00 -11.80
N ARG A 117 -17.75 -4.23 -11.31
CA ARG A 117 -18.89 -5.07 -10.89
C ARG A 117 -18.88 -5.39 -9.40
N ARG A 118 -17.69 -5.52 -8.81
CA ARG A 118 -17.52 -5.99 -7.43
C ARG A 118 -16.45 -5.17 -6.70
N LEU A 119 -16.68 -3.86 -6.55
CA LEU A 119 -15.72 -2.93 -5.93
C LEU A 119 -15.12 -3.44 -4.61
N MET A 120 -15.95 -3.90 -3.67
CA MET A 120 -15.47 -4.41 -2.38
C MET A 120 -14.57 -5.63 -2.51
N LEU A 121 -14.91 -6.54 -3.43
CA LEU A 121 -14.10 -7.72 -3.71
C LEU A 121 -12.80 -7.33 -4.44
N ALA A 122 -12.86 -6.31 -5.31
CA ALA A 122 -11.71 -5.77 -6.00
C ALA A 122 -10.67 -5.30 -4.99
N VAL A 123 -11.06 -4.40 -4.07
CA VAL A 123 -10.18 -3.85 -3.01
C VAL A 123 -9.62 -4.96 -2.11
N ALA A 124 -10.45 -5.93 -1.72
CA ALA A 124 -10.01 -7.01 -0.85
C ALA A 124 -8.98 -7.92 -1.55
N LEU A 125 -9.25 -8.38 -2.77
CA LEU A 125 -8.36 -9.29 -3.48
C LEU A 125 -7.10 -8.59 -3.98
N SER A 126 -7.22 -7.34 -4.40
CA SER A 126 -6.08 -6.56 -4.86
C SER A 126 -5.14 -6.24 -3.69
N GLY A 127 -5.70 -5.82 -2.54
CA GLY A 127 -4.93 -5.61 -1.32
C GLY A 127 -4.22 -6.87 -0.82
N VAL A 128 -4.85 -8.05 -0.92
CA VAL A 128 -4.19 -9.34 -0.64
C VAL A 128 -3.04 -9.60 -1.59
N ALA A 129 -3.26 -9.44 -2.91
CA ALA A 129 -2.22 -9.66 -3.90
C ALA A 129 -1.03 -8.71 -3.70
N GLY A 130 -1.29 -7.41 -3.54
CA GLY A 130 -0.26 -6.41 -3.28
C GLY A 130 0.50 -6.70 -1.98
N ALA A 131 -0.20 -6.96 -0.88
CA ALA A 131 0.44 -7.25 0.41
C ALA A 131 1.36 -8.48 0.35
N VAL A 132 0.94 -9.55 -0.32
CA VAL A 132 1.75 -10.77 -0.47
C VAL A 132 2.96 -10.51 -1.37
N VAL A 133 2.77 -9.89 -2.53
CA VAL A 133 3.87 -9.59 -3.46
C VAL A 133 4.89 -8.64 -2.84
N ASP A 134 4.43 -7.56 -2.21
CA ASP A 134 5.32 -6.60 -1.54
C ASP A 134 6.17 -7.30 -0.47
N SER A 135 5.52 -8.04 0.42
CA SER A 135 6.19 -8.68 1.55
C SER A 135 7.17 -9.75 1.08
N GLY A 136 6.78 -10.58 0.11
CA GLY A 136 7.63 -11.64 -0.43
C GLY A 136 8.84 -11.09 -1.17
N VAL A 137 8.63 -10.14 -2.09
CA VAL A 137 9.71 -9.54 -2.89
C VAL A 137 10.66 -8.74 -2.01
N PHE A 138 10.14 -7.92 -1.09
CA PHE A 138 10.95 -7.11 -0.19
C PHE A 138 11.84 -7.99 0.68
N LEU A 139 11.25 -8.96 1.39
CA LEU A 139 11.99 -9.82 2.32
C LEU A 139 13.02 -10.69 1.59
N TRP A 140 12.66 -11.23 0.43
CA TRP A 140 13.59 -12.05 -0.36
C TRP A 140 14.78 -11.23 -0.87
N LEU A 141 14.55 -10.03 -1.40
CA LEU A 141 15.64 -9.18 -1.91
C LEU A 141 16.47 -8.53 -0.80
N ALA A 142 15.85 -8.13 0.31
CA ALA A 142 16.53 -7.44 1.40
C ALA A 142 17.31 -8.40 2.30
N PHE A 143 16.78 -9.59 2.56
CA PHE A 143 17.29 -10.49 3.61
C PHE A 143 17.50 -11.93 3.14
N GLY A 144 16.97 -12.33 1.98
CA GLY A 144 17.01 -13.73 1.52
C GLY A 144 16.18 -14.69 2.37
N ASP A 145 15.33 -14.17 3.25
CA ASP A 145 14.56 -14.93 4.24
C ASP A 145 13.10 -14.45 4.29
N LEU A 146 12.16 -15.40 4.38
CA LEU A 146 10.72 -15.11 4.39
C LEU A 146 10.07 -15.35 5.76
N SER A 147 10.85 -15.53 6.83
CA SER A 147 10.31 -15.87 8.16
C SER A 147 9.36 -14.80 8.70
N PHE A 148 9.52 -13.54 8.28
CA PHE A 148 8.69 -12.41 8.71
C PHE A 148 7.52 -12.10 7.77
N ILE A 149 7.24 -12.93 6.75
CA ILE A 149 6.22 -12.65 5.75
C ILE A 149 4.82 -12.55 6.35
N ALA A 150 4.51 -13.39 7.34
CA ALA A 150 3.19 -13.41 7.98
C ALA A 150 2.88 -12.07 8.66
N GLY A 151 3.83 -11.53 9.44
CA GLY A 151 3.66 -10.23 10.10
C GLY A 151 3.51 -9.09 9.08
N GLN A 152 4.33 -9.09 8.03
CA GLN A 152 4.26 -8.08 6.97
C GLN A 152 2.93 -8.07 6.23
N VAL A 153 2.43 -9.25 5.84
CA VAL A 153 1.15 -9.39 5.11
C VAL A 153 -0.02 -8.99 6.00
N VAL A 154 -0.09 -9.53 7.23
CA VAL A 154 -1.17 -9.19 8.18
C VAL A 154 -1.16 -7.69 8.50
N GLY A 155 0.02 -7.11 8.73
CA GLY A 155 0.18 -5.68 8.98
C GLY A 155 -0.40 -4.80 7.88
N LYS A 156 -0.12 -5.11 6.61
CA LYS A 156 -0.65 -4.38 5.46
C LYS A 156 -2.17 -4.55 5.32
N LEU A 157 -2.65 -5.78 5.52
CA LEU A 157 -4.07 -6.11 5.38
C LEU A 157 -4.98 -5.43 6.42
N TRP A 158 -4.44 -5.03 7.58
CA TRP A 158 -5.21 -4.24 8.55
C TRP A 158 -5.75 -2.95 7.93
N MET A 159 -4.99 -2.28 7.07
CA MET A 159 -5.46 -1.05 6.43
C MET A 159 -6.51 -1.32 5.36
N THR A 160 -6.36 -2.41 4.60
CA THR A 160 -7.43 -2.86 3.69
C THR A 160 -8.71 -3.15 4.45
N ALA A 161 -8.64 -3.92 5.54
CA ALA A 161 -9.78 -4.25 6.38
C ALA A 161 -10.43 -2.99 7.00
N ALA A 162 -9.63 -2.05 7.48
CA ALA A 162 -10.11 -0.79 8.06
C ALA A 162 -10.74 0.13 7.00
N ALA A 163 -10.23 0.14 5.78
CA ALA A 163 -10.76 1.00 4.72
C ALA A 163 -12.03 0.44 4.06
N MET A 164 -12.24 -0.87 4.06
CA MET A 164 -13.45 -1.48 3.50
C MET A 164 -14.77 -0.88 4.01
N PRO A 165 -15.02 -0.72 5.32
CA PRO A 165 -16.26 -0.09 5.79
C PRO A 165 -16.39 1.37 5.32
N VAL A 166 -15.28 2.13 5.28
CA VAL A 166 -15.26 3.52 4.80
C VAL A 166 -15.64 3.58 3.32
N ILE A 167 -15.06 2.71 2.49
CA ILE A 167 -15.37 2.62 1.05
C ILE A 167 -16.82 2.18 0.82
N ALA A 168 -17.32 1.24 1.62
CA ALA A 168 -18.72 0.80 1.54
C ALA A 168 -19.69 1.95 1.83
N MET A 169 -19.39 2.80 2.82
CA MET A 169 -20.17 3.98 3.16
C MET A 169 -20.05 5.12 2.14
N ALA A 170 -18.86 5.31 1.54
CA ALA A 170 -18.61 6.36 0.55
C ALA A 170 -19.14 6.02 -0.85
N ARG A 171 -19.47 4.75 -1.11
CA ARG A 171 -19.92 4.24 -2.41
C ARG A 171 -21.05 5.04 -3.09
N PRO A 172 -22.08 5.54 -2.38
CA PRO A 172 -23.14 6.36 -2.99
C PRO A 172 -22.65 7.72 -3.46
N LEU A 173 -21.60 8.27 -2.82
CA LEU A 173 -21.02 9.57 -3.16
C LEU A 173 -20.26 9.50 -4.49
N PHE A 174 -19.47 8.44 -4.69
CA PHE A 174 -18.76 8.20 -5.95
C PHE A 174 -19.71 8.02 -7.14
N ALA A 175 -20.87 7.36 -6.92
CA ALA A 175 -21.89 7.23 -7.95
C ALA A 175 -22.50 8.58 -8.38
N ARG A 176 -22.55 9.57 -7.47
CA ARG A 176 -23.05 10.92 -7.76
C ARG A 176 -22.03 11.76 -8.52
N GLU A 177 -20.74 11.68 -8.16
CA GLU A 177 -19.66 12.36 -8.89
C GLU A 177 -19.53 11.87 -10.34
N ALA A 178 -19.78 10.58 -10.60
CA ALA A 178 -19.71 10.01 -11.95
C ALA A 178 -20.91 10.36 -12.86
N ALA A 179 -22.02 10.84 -12.27
CA ALA A 179 -23.23 11.24 -12.99
C ALA A 179 -23.28 12.75 -13.30
N GLN A 180 -22.30 13.52 -12.83
CA GLN A 180 -22.11 14.96 -13.07
C GLN A 180 -21.02 15.20 -14.12
#